data_AF-A0A9E5J3W1-F1
#
_entry.id   AF-A0A9E5J3W1-F1
#
_cell.length_a   1.000
_cell.length_b   1.000
_cell.length_c   1.000
_cell.angle_alpha   90.00
_cell.angle_beta   90.00
_cell.angle_gamma   90.00
#
_symmetry.space_group_name_H-M   'P 1'
#
loop_
_entity.id
_entity.type
_entity.pdbx_description
1 polymer ?
#
loop_
_entity_poly.entity_id
_entity_poly.type
_entity_poly.pdbx_seq_one_letter_code
_entity_poly.pdbx_strand_id
1 'polypeptide(L)'
;FFKYEKNDLTGNVNPVAGVINTALGTGISQSGRFLRDFLWQGFNTDKQLRTVFDGLLPLVGGSRKTYTNYRWSKPGDYSRQHETHYTPGDQFPFAYSTITDPLTGKTDGLMKKCAETNNCPKVFQYDSPIEFGGARASLVSTDGAGKDIEIPSNVRLFYAAGTSHGPQQLATNAKSQPDYTVDRTVAATAVSTSPGALNASTALYRALLSNLDAWVKGTATPLPSNWPKVADGTMAVPTSDPKSLSAIDLSVLGLGWLCGSLECICRQVGCRQIDAA
;
A
#
# COMPACT_ATOMS: atom_id res chain seq x y z
N PHE A 1 -26.94 1.87 2.62
CA PHE A 1 -27.70 3.12 2.77
C PHE A 1 -27.26 4.16 1.74
N PHE A 2 -26.19 4.94 1.97
CA PHE A 2 -25.85 6.10 1.11
C PHE A 2 -25.77 5.82 -0.40
N LYS A 3 -25.23 4.67 -0.81
CA LYS A 3 -25.09 4.29 -2.23
C LYS A 3 -26.35 3.67 -2.86
N TYR A 4 -27.21 3.02 -2.07
CA TYR A 4 -28.23 2.10 -2.62
C TYR A 4 -29.66 2.44 -2.22
N GLU A 5 -29.87 3.01 -1.04
CA GLU A 5 -31.20 3.10 -0.45
C GLU A 5 -31.77 4.51 -0.60
N LYS A 6 -33.11 4.61 -0.67
CA LYS A 6 -33.81 5.91 -0.64
C LYS A 6 -34.04 6.42 0.78
N ASN A 7 -34.17 5.51 1.74
CA ASN A 7 -34.45 5.80 3.15
C ASN A 7 -33.65 4.86 4.06
N ASP A 8 -33.36 5.30 5.28
CA ASP A 8 -32.72 4.45 6.29
C ASP A 8 -33.77 3.52 6.95
N LEU A 9 -33.32 2.70 7.90
CA LEU A 9 -34.19 1.73 8.58
C LEU A 9 -35.29 2.39 9.45
N THR A 10 -35.16 3.69 9.73
CA THR A 10 -36.13 4.48 10.52
C THR A 10 -36.97 5.43 9.66
N GLY A 11 -36.82 5.37 8.32
CA GLY A 11 -37.59 6.17 7.38
C GLY A 11 -36.97 7.52 7.00
N ASN A 12 -35.82 7.90 7.56
CA ASN A 12 -35.16 9.15 7.17
C ASN A 12 -34.70 9.07 5.72
N VAL A 13 -34.94 10.13 4.95
CA VAL A 13 -34.55 10.19 3.53
C VAL A 13 -33.02 10.17 3.41
N ASN A 14 -32.50 9.39 2.47
CA ASN A 14 -31.10 9.44 2.09
C ASN A 14 -30.80 10.76 1.35
N PRO A 15 -29.97 11.65 1.92
CA PRO A 15 -29.71 12.97 1.32
C PRO A 15 -28.98 12.89 -0.03
N VAL A 16 -28.45 11.73 -0.40
CA VAL A 16 -27.71 11.51 -1.65
C VAL A 16 -28.30 10.41 -2.53
N ALA A 17 -29.56 10.01 -2.27
CA ALA A 17 -30.24 9.00 -3.08
C ALA A 17 -30.27 9.39 -4.56
N GLY A 18 -29.84 8.45 -5.43
CA GLY A 18 -29.78 8.66 -6.88
C GLY A 18 -28.66 9.58 -7.36
N VAL A 19 -27.88 10.18 -6.44
CA VAL A 19 -26.74 11.06 -6.77
C VAL A 19 -25.43 10.29 -6.73
N ILE A 20 -25.20 9.48 -5.70
CA ILE A 20 -23.96 8.72 -5.52
C ILE A 20 -24.11 7.30 -6.04
N ASN A 21 -23.49 7.03 -7.19
CA ASN A 21 -23.46 5.71 -7.83
C ASN A 21 -22.10 5.01 -7.70
N THR A 22 -21.10 5.70 -7.17
CA THR A 22 -19.73 5.21 -7.03
C THR A 22 -19.20 5.56 -5.65
N ALA A 23 -18.60 4.58 -4.98
CA ALA A 23 -17.92 4.76 -3.70
C ALA A 23 -16.46 4.32 -3.81
N LEU A 24 -15.55 5.21 -3.42
CA LEU A 24 -14.12 4.92 -3.36
C LEU A 24 -13.66 4.92 -1.91
N GLY A 25 -12.87 3.91 -1.54
CA GLY A 25 -12.18 3.84 -0.25
C GLY A 25 -10.72 4.23 -0.41
N THR A 26 -10.25 5.24 0.32
CA THR A 26 -8.85 5.67 0.34
C THR A 26 -8.35 5.70 1.78
N GLY A 27 -7.08 5.34 1.99
CA GLY A 27 -6.48 5.28 3.32
C GLY A 27 -4.97 5.33 3.25
N ILE A 28 -4.36 6.07 4.16
CA ILE A 28 -2.91 6.30 4.23
C ILE A 28 -2.37 5.58 5.45
N SER A 29 -1.27 4.85 5.27
CA SER A 29 -0.53 4.20 6.35
C SER A 29 -1.43 3.18 7.07
N GLN A 30 -1.82 3.42 8.31
CA GLN A 30 -2.70 2.51 9.05
C GLN A 30 -4.09 2.36 8.43
N SER A 31 -4.68 3.44 7.88
CA SER A 31 -5.96 3.32 7.19
C SER A 31 -5.81 2.64 5.82
N GLY A 32 -4.61 2.69 5.20
CA GLY A 32 -4.28 1.88 4.03
C GLY A 32 -4.23 0.39 4.38
N ARG A 33 -3.58 0.04 5.50
CA ARG A 33 -3.59 -1.32 6.06
C ARG A 33 -5.00 -1.80 6.40
N PHE A 34 -5.84 -0.91 6.92
CA PHE A 34 -7.24 -1.20 7.20
C PHE A 34 -7.99 -1.56 5.92
N LEU A 35 -7.82 -0.82 4.82
CA LEU A 35 -8.48 -1.17 3.55
C LEU A 35 -8.07 -2.55 3.02
N ARG A 36 -6.79 -2.91 3.19
CA ARG A 36 -6.28 -4.24 2.83
C ARG A 36 -6.89 -5.34 3.71
N ASP A 37 -6.99 -5.09 5.02
CA ASP A 37 -7.60 -6.01 5.98
C ASP A 37 -9.12 -6.14 5.78
N PHE A 38 -9.81 -5.02 5.55
CA PHE A 38 -11.22 -4.94 5.17
C PHE A 38 -11.52 -5.81 3.95
N LEU A 39 -10.68 -5.73 2.92
CA LEU A 39 -10.81 -6.54 1.71
C LEU A 39 -10.60 -8.04 2.01
N TRP A 40 -9.51 -8.38 2.70
CA TRP A 40 -9.20 -9.77 3.09
C TRP A 40 -10.25 -10.39 4.00
N GLN A 41 -10.86 -9.59 4.89
CA GLN A 41 -11.94 -10.07 5.75
C GLN A 41 -13.25 -10.28 5.01
N GLY A 42 -13.38 -9.79 3.76
CA GLY A 42 -14.57 -9.92 2.93
C GLY A 42 -15.61 -8.85 3.23
N PHE A 43 -15.21 -7.73 3.83
CA PHE A 43 -16.14 -6.67 4.25
C PHE A 43 -16.57 -5.73 3.12
N ASN A 44 -16.11 -5.93 1.88
CA ASN A 44 -16.59 -5.17 0.72
C ASN A 44 -18.00 -5.57 0.25
N THR A 45 -18.83 -6.00 1.20
CA THR A 45 -20.17 -6.53 0.98
C THR A 45 -21.13 -5.88 1.97
N ASP A 46 -22.32 -5.49 1.50
CA ASP A 46 -23.40 -5.11 2.39
C ASP A 46 -24.26 -6.31 2.82
N LYS A 47 -25.32 -6.05 3.60
CA LYS A 47 -26.24 -7.09 4.10
C LYS A 47 -27.03 -7.80 2.98
N GLN A 48 -27.01 -7.26 1.76
CA GLN A 48 -27.67 -7.79 0.57
C GLN A 48 -26.64 -8.33 -0.44
N LEU A 49 -25.39 -8.54 -0.03
CA LEU A 49 -24.28 -9.00 -0.88
C LEU A 49 -23.90 -8.04 -2.02
N ARG A 50 -24.16 -6.74 -1.87
CA ARG A 50 -23.79 -5.71 -2.86
C ARG A 50 -22.46 -5.05 -2.49
N THR A 51 -21.74 -4.60 -3.51
CA THR A 51 -20.43 -3.95 -3.39
C THR A 51 -20.48 -2.65 -2.59
N VAL A 52 -19.74 -2.58 -1.49
CA VAL A 52 -19.65 -1.35 -0.67
C VAL A 52 -18.79 -0.29 -1.37
N PHE A 53 -17.54 -0.61 -1.67
CA PHE A 53 -16.61 0.24 -2.42
C PHE A 53 -16.35 -0.36 -3.80
N ASP A 54 -16.51 0.45 -4.84
CA ASP A 54 -16.23 0.07 -6.23
C ASP A 54 -14.74 0.17 -6.56
N GLY A 55 -14.02 1.05 -5.84
CA GLY A 55 -12.59 1.21 -5.96
C GLY A 55 -11.92 1.39 -4.60
N LEU A 56 -10.72 0.84 -4.44
CA LEU A 56 -9.87 1.06 -3.27
C LEU A 56 -8.51 1.64 -3.68
N LEU A 57 -8.03 2.59 -2.89
CA LEU A 57 -6.69 3.17 -2.99
C LEU A 57 -5.97 3.07 -1.64
N PRO A 58 -5.45 1.89 -1.25
CA PRO A 58 -4.57 1.78 -0.10
C PRO A 58 -3.23 2.44 -0.42
N LEU A 59 -2.90 3.47 0.34
CA LEU A 59 -1.61 4.13 0.27
C LEU A 59 -0.74 3.67 1.43
N VAL A 60 0.54 3.46 1.11
CA VAL A 60 1.67 3.35 2.04
C VAL A 60 1.42 2.34 3.17
N GLY A 61 0.67 1.29 2.81
CA GLY A 61 0.35 0.17 3.67
C GLY A 61 1.42 -0.92 3.62
N GLY A 62 2.25 -0.92 2.56
CA GLY A 62 3.11 -2.04 2.22
C GLY A 62 2.29 -3.32 2.06
N SER A 63 2.88 -4.45 2.46
CA SER A 63 2.16 -5.73 2.44
C SER A 63 1.22 -5.94 3.65
N ARG A 64 1.21 -5.01 4.62
CA ARG A 64 0.57 -5.21 5.92
C ARG A 64 -0.96 -5.13 5.86
N LYS A 65 -1.57 -5.82 6.82
CA LYS A 65 -2.96 -5.66 7.26
C LYS A 65 -2.98 -4.98 8.63
N THR A 66 -4.16 -4.66 9.15
CA THR A 66 -4.30 -4.15 10.52
C THR A 66 -4.18 -5.25 11.57
N TYR A 67 -3.66 -4.87 12.74
CA TYR A 67 -3.63 -5.70 13.96
C TYR A 67 -4.77 -5.28 14.90
N THR A 68 -6.00 -5.24 14.40
CA THR A 68 -7.17 -4.78 15.15
C THR A 68 -8.03 -5.93 15.68
N ASN A 69 -8.15 -7.02 14.92
CA ASN A 69 -8.97 -8.18 15.29
C ASN A 69 -8.17 -9.30 15.96
N TYR A 70 -7.24 -8.93 16.84
CA TYR A 70 -6.35 -9.85 17.54
C TYR A 70 -6.48 -9.70 19.05
N ARG A 71 -6.31 -10.78 19.79
CA ARG A 71 -6.36 -10.74 21.26
C ARG A 71 -5.24 -9.84 21.79
N TRP A 72 -5.61 -8.89 22.66
CA TRP A 72 -4.71 -7.85 23.18
C TRP A 72 -4.13 -6.94 22.10
N SER A 73 -4.87 -6.74 21.01
CA SER A 73 -4.50 -5.77 19.98
C SER A 73 -4.26 -4.39 20.59
N LYS A 74 -3.22 -3.72 20.11
CA LYS A 74 -3.00 -2.30 20.31
C LYS A 74 -3.17 -1.61 18.95
N PRO A 75 -4.41 -1.19 18.60
CA PRO A 75 -4.64 -0.42 17.38
C PRO A 75 -3.73 0.80 17.37
N GLY A 76 -2.85 0.91 16.36
CA GLY A 76 -1.76 1.90 16.37
C GLY A 76 -0.37 1.28 16.21
N ASP A 77 -0.16 0.11 16.82
CA ASP A 77 1.14 -0.55 16.82
C ASP A 77 1.41 -1.28 15.51
N TYR A 78 2.70 -1.43 15.20
CA TYR A 78 3.18 -2.23 14.08
C TYR A 78 4.60 -2.70 14.31
N SER A 79 4.98 -3.83 13.70
CA SER A 79 6.34 -4.35 13.77
C SER A 79 7.32 -3.38 13.10
N ARG A 80 8.42 -3.06 13.79
CA ARG A 80 9.55 -2.30 13.26
C ARG A 80 10.84 -3.08 13.49
N GLN A 81 11.92 -2.62 12.87
CA GLN A 81 13.23 -3.25 13.01
C GLN A 81 13.81 -3.09 14.43
N HIS A 82 13.67 -1.91 15.03
CA HIS A 82 14.31 -1.55 16.30
C HIS A 82 13.35 -1.43 17.50
N GLU A 83 12.05 -1.36 17.25
CA GLU A 83 11.00 -1.16 18.25
C GLU A 83 9.82 -2.06 17.93
N THR A 84 9.01 -2.40 18.95
CA THR A 84 7.76 -3.16 18.78
C THR A 84 7.89 -4.39 17.88
N HIS A 85 9.08 -5.01 17.87
CA HIS A 85 9.48 -6.04 16.91
C HIS A 85 8.53 -7.24 16.94
N TYR A 86 8.14 -7.63 18.16
CA TYR A 86 7.24 -8.75 18.44
C TYR A 86 5.76 -8.41 18.29
N THR A 87 5.40 -7.15 17.99
CA THR A 87 4.02 -6.82 17.64
C THR A 87 3.67 -7.52 16.33
N PRO A 88 2.58 -8.28 16.26
CA PRO A 88 2.14 -8.87 15.00
C PRO A 88 1.88 -7.77 13.97
N GLY A 89 2.65 -7.76 12.88
CA GLY A 89 2.58 -6.70 11.85
C GLY A 89 2.47 -7.28 10.45
N ASP A 90 3.47 -8.04 10.04
CA ASP A 90 3.48 -8.66 8.72
C ASP A 90 2.74 -9.99 8.80
N GLN A 91 1.60 -10.07 8.12
CA GLN A 91 0.67 -11.18 8.22
C GLN A 91 0.31 -11.65 6.82
N PHE A 92 0.56 -12.93 6.52
CA PHE A 92 0.02 -13.56 5.33
C PHE A 92 -1.54 -13.52 5.34
N PRO A 93 -2.23 -13.39 4.20
CA PRO A 93 -1.70 -13.13 2.86
C PRO A 93 -1.20 -11.69 2.68
N PHE A 94 -0.18 -11.54 1.85
CA PHE A 94 0.47 -10.27 1.49
C PHE A 94 -0.01 -9.74 0.12
N ALA A 95 -0.26 -10.64 -0.83
CA ALA A 95 -0.63 -10.33 -2.19
C ALA A 95 -2.16 -10.26 -2.38
N TYR A 96 -2.59 -9.51 -3.40
CA TYR A 96 -3.99 -9.52 -3.82
C TYR A 96 -4.42 -10.86 -4.40
N SER A 97 -3.54 -11.48 -5.19
CA SER A 97 -3.70 -12.82 -5.73
C SER A 97 -3.69 -13.87 -4.62
N THR A 98 -4.39 -14.97 -4.85
CA THR A 98 -4.25 -16.17 -4.02
C THR A 98 -2.94 -16.85 -4.36
N ILE A 99 -2.05 -16.94 -3.37
CA ILE A 99 -0.74 -17.58 -3.48
C ILE A 99 -0.58 -18.60 -2.35
N THR A 100 0.40 -19.49 -2.47
CA THR A 100 0.81 -20.38 -1.37
C THR A 100 2.07 -19.83 -0.73
N ASP A 101 2.00 -19.57 0.57
CA ASP A 101 3.15 -19.14 1.37
C ASP A 101 4.19 -20.28 1.44
N PRO A 102 5.41 -20.09 0.93
CA PRO A 102 6.44 -21.12 0.93
C PRO A 102 6.92 -21.46 2.35
N LEU A 103 6.74 -20.58 3.34
CA LEU A 103 7.18 -20.81 4.71
C LEU A 103 6.19 -21.68 5.49
N THR A 104 4.89 -21.41 5.37
CA THR A 104 3.85 -22.08 6.18
C THR A 104 2.98 -23.07 5.42
N GLY A 105 3.06 -23.09 4.08
CA GLY A 105 2.19 -23.89 3.21
C GLY A 105 0.75 -23.40 3.11
N LYS A 106 0.40 -22.28 3.76
CA LYS A 106 -0.95 -21.71 3.72
C LYS A 106 -1.24 -21.10 2.35
N THR A 107 -2.47 -21.27 1.86
CA THR A 107 -2.91 -20.70 0.58
C THR A 107 -4.04 -19.70 0.79
N ASP A 108 -3.77 -18.43 0.50
CA ASP A 108 -4.72 -17.33 0.70
C ASP A 108 -4.34 -16.10 -0.16
N GLY A 109 -5.25 -15.11 -0.25
CA GLY A 109 -5.04 -13.85 -0.97
C GLY A 109 -6.02 -12.77 -0.52
N LEU A 110 -5.66 -11.49 -0.63
CA LEU A 110 -6.56 -10.42 -0.18
C LEU A 110 -7.89 -10.41 -0.94
N MET A 111 -7.90 -10.79 -2.22
CA MET A 111 -9.12 -10.82 -3.04
C MET A 111 -9.91 -12.13 -2.98
N LYS A 112 -9.45 -13.13 -2.23
CA LYS A 112 -10.07 -14.46 -2.24
C LYS A 112 -11.56 -14.41 -1.89
N LYS A 113 -11.92 -13.78 -0.76
CA LYS A 113 -13.32 -13.69 -0.31
C LYS A 113 -14.21 -12.80 -1.19
N CYS A 114 -13.65 -11.73 -1.75
CA CYS A 114 -14.45 -10.87 -2.62
C CYS A 114 -14.79 -11.55 -3.94
N ALA A 115 -13.95 -12.49 -4.40
CA ALA A 115 -14.21 -13.28 -5.60
C ALA A 115 -15.36 -14.27 -5.35
N GLU A 116 -15.40 -14.90 -4.17
CA GLU A 116 -16.48 -15.80 -3.75
C GLU A 116 -17.86 -15.11 -3.70
N THR A 117 -17.87 -13.80 -3.42
CA THR A 117 -19.10 -12.99 -3.28
C THR A 117 -19.32 -12.01 -4.43
N ASN A 118 -18.52 -12.11 -5.51
CA ASN A 118 -18.56 -11.26 -6.70
C ASN A 118 -18.62 -9.74 -6.40
N ASN A 119 -17.85 -9.29 -5.41
CA ASN A 119 -17.82 -7.89 -4.98
C ASN A 119 -16.39 -7.31 -4.93
N CYS A 120 -15.46 -7.88 -5.68
CA CYS A 120 -14.10 -7.36 -5.73
C CYS A 120 -14.05 -5.93 -6.30
N PRO A 121 -13.41 -4.98 -5.60
CA PRO A 121 -13.23 -3.63 -6.10
C PRO A 121 -12.12 -3.57 -7.15
N LYS A 122 -12.06 -2.47 -7.90
CA LYS A 122 -10.83 -2.07 -8.60
C LYS A 122 -9.84 -1.50 -7.58
N VAL A 123 -8.56 -1.89 -7.63
CA VAL A 123 -7.60 -1.49 -6.60
C VAL A 123 -6.37 -0.87 -7.21
N PHE A 124 -6.00 0.31 -6.70
CA PHE A 124 -4.69 0.90 -6.89
C PHE A 124 -3.93 0.83 -5.56
N GLN A 125 -2.83 0.09 -5.49
CA GLN A 125 -1.92 0.15 -4.33
C GLN A 125 -0.82 1.15 -4.65
N TYR A 126 -0.57 2.10 -3.74
CA TYR A 126 0.53 3.05 -3.82
C TYR A 126 1.48 2.78 -2.66
N ASP A 127 2.78 2.60 -2.92
CA ASP A 127 3.79 2.48 -1.86
C ASP A 127 5.06 3.26 -2.23
N SER A 128 5.70 3.83 -1.22
CA SER A 128 6.97 4.56 -1.33
C SER A 128 8.16 3.63 -1.07
N PRO A 129 9.41 4.09 -1.26
CA PRO A 129 10.61 3.36 -0.84
C PRO A 129 10.60 2.94 0.64
N ILE A 130 9.91 3.70 1.51
CA ILE A 130 9.81 3.38 2.94
C ILE A 130 9.03 2.08 3.16
N GLU A 131 7.98 1.81 2.39
CA GLU A 131 7.19 0.58 2.53
C GLU A 131 7.92 -0.63 1.96
N PHE A 132 8.75 -0.44 0.95
CA PHE A 132 9.63 -1.49 0.45
C PHE A 132 10.64 -1.93 1.51
N GLY A 133 11.34 -0.99 2.13
CA GLY A 133 12.34 -1.30 3.17
C GLY A 133 11.73 -1.70 4.51
N GLY A 134 10.63 -1.05 4.90
CA GLY A 134 10.09 -1.12 6.26
C GLY A 134 8.78 -1.89 6.41
N ALA A 135 8.03 -2.14 5.32
CA ALA A 135 6.71 -2.77 5.34
C ALA A 135 6.56 -3.90 4.30
N ARG A 136 7.69 -4.43 3.81
CA ARG A 136 7.78 -5.63 2.97
C ARG A 136 6.85 -5.55 1.75
N ALA A 137 6.78 -4.37 1.12
CA ALA A 137 5.91 -4.14 -0.02
C ALA A 137 6.22 -5.08 -1.20
N SER A 138 7.46 -5.57 -1.33
CA SER A 138 7.81 -6.59 -2.34
C SER A 138 6.91 -7.84 -2.29
N LEU A 139 6.39 -8.23 -1.13
CA LEU A 139 5.49 -9.37 -0.97
C LEU A 139 4.08 -9.13 -1.54
N VAL A 140 3.75 -7.91 -1.96
CA VAL A 140 2.50 -7.62 -2.68
C VAL A 140 2.53 -8.21 -4.09
N SER A 141 3.72 -8.37 -4.68
CA SER A 141 3.92 -8.80 -6.07
C SER A 141 4.89 -9.99 -6.22
N THR A 142 5.24 -10.66 -5.11
CA THR A 142 6.12 -11.84 -5.14
C THR A 142 5.55 -13.00 -4.33
N ASP A 143 6.01 -14.21 -4.63
CA ASP A 143 5.57 -15.47 -4.01
C ASP A 143 6.19 -15.73 -2.64
N GLY A 144 7.02 -14.82 -2.12
CA GLY A 144 7.79 -15.02 -0.90
C GLY A 144 9.06 -15.87 -1.07
N ALA A 145 9.25 -16.52 -2.24
CA ALA A 145 10.48 -17.19 -2.65
C ALA A 145 11.29 -16.38 -3.67
N GLY A 146 10.90 -15.12 -3.90
CA GLY A 146 11.61 -14.20 -4.77
C GLY A 146 11.24 -14.30 -6.25
N LYS A 147 10.07 -14.83 -6.59
CA LYS A 147 9.53 -14.82 -7.96
C LYS A 147 8.35 -13.88 -8.06
N ASP A 148 8.21 -13.23 -9.20
CA ASP A 148 7.03 -12.43 -9.51
C ASP A 148 5.77 -13.32 -9.54
N ILE A 149 4.64 -12.75 -9.12
CA ILE A 149 3.33 -13.38 -9.24
C ILE A 149 2.46 -12.61 -10.22
N GLU A 150 1.45 -13.29 -10.78
CA GLU A 150 0.44 -12.62 -11.57
C GLU A 150 -0.39 -11.68 -10.67
N ILE A 151 -0.60 -10.45 -11.15
CA ILE A 151 -1.42 -9.45 -10.47
C ILE A 151 -2.84 -9.49 -11.05
N PRO A 152 -3.91 -9.48 -10.23
CA PRO A 152 -5.27 -9.58 -10.74
C PRO A 152 -5.60 -8.43 -11.70
N SER A 153 -6.43 -8.67 -12.71
CA SER A 153 -6.72 -7.70 -13.77
C SER A 153 -7.39 -6.41 -13.26
N ASN A 154 -8.06 -6.48 -12.10
CA ASN A 154 -8.66 -5.36 -11.37
C ASN A 154 -7.71 -4.71 -10.34
N VAL A 155 -6.41 -5.03 -10.35
CA VAL A 155 -5.40 -4.43 -9.47
C VAL A 155 -4.32 -3.74 -10.29
N ARG A 156 -3.87 -2.57 -9.84
CA ARG A 156 -2.65 -1.90 -10.30
C ARG A 156 -1.79 -1.50 -9.12
N LEU A 157 -0.47 -1.62 -9.29
CA LEU A 157 0.52 -1.33 -8.26
C LEU A 157 1.40 -0.15 -8.70
N PHE A 158 1.65 0.80 -7.80
CA PHE A 158 2.42 2.01 -8.07
C PHE A 158 3.50 2.21 -7.01
N TYR A 159 4.76 2.14 -7.45
CA TYR A 159 5.94 2.44 -6.67
C TYR A 159 6.32 3.90 -6.87
N ALA A 160 6.22 4.69 -5.82
CA ALA A 160 6.46 6.12 -5.85
C ALA A 160 7.90 6.45 -5.47
N ALA A 161 8.83 6.16 -6.40
CA ALA A 161 10.25 6.42 -6.23
C ALA A 161 10.54 7.88 -5.79
N GLY A 162 11.47 8.06 -4.86
CA GLY A 162 11.86 9.38 -4.36
C GLY A 162 10.82 10.09 -3.48
N THR A 163 9.75 9.41 -3.07
CA THR A 163 8.73 9.98 -2.16
C THR A 163 8.87 9.48 -0.72
N SER A 164 8.26 10.21 0.21
CA SER A 164 8.18 9.85 1.62
C SER A 164 6.99 8.92 1.94
N HIS A 165 6.92 8.45 3.20
CA HIS A 165 5.91 7.56 3.78
C HIS A 165 4.47 7.97 3.50
N GLY A 166 4.19 9.20 3.10
CA GLY A 166 2.85 9.57 2.71
C GLY A 166 2.82 10.92 2.02
N PRO A 167 1.75 11.19 1.26
CA PRO A 167 1.46 12.55 0.84
C PRO A 167 1.28 13.41 2.09
N GLN A 168 2.02 14.51 2.16
CA GLN A 168 1.95 15.46 3.27
C GLN A 168 1.33 16.76 2.77
N GLN A 169 0.75 17.53 3.70
CA GLN A 169 0.18 18.81 3.34
C GLN A 169 1.26 19.73 2.75
N LEU A 170 0.98 20.22 1.54
CA LEU A 170 1.71 21.33 0.98
C LEU A 170 1.12 22.59 1.60
N ALA A 171 1.98 23.41 2.21
CA ALA A 171 1.61 24.66 2.87
C ALA A 171 0.64 25.52 2.03
N THR A 172 -0.18 26.31 2.73
CA THR A 172 -0.98 27.52 2.41
C THR A 172 -1.67 27.72 1.04
N ASN A 173 -1.19 27.17 -0.07
CA ASN A 173 -1.69 27.44 -1.45
C ASN A 173 -2.48 26.29 -2.08
N ALA A 174 -2.74 25.20 -1.34
CA ALA A 174 -3.57 24.11 -1.82
C ALA A 174 -5.08 24.45 -1.72
N LYS A 175 -5.66 24.99 -2.80
CA LYS A 175 -7.10 25.36 -2.88
C LYS A 175 -8.09 24.19 -2.75
N SER A 176 -7.62 22.95 -2.85
CA SER A 176 -8.46 21.75 -2.71
C SER A 176 -7.64 20.56 -2.22
N GLN A 177 -7.52 20.43 -0.90
CA GLN A 177 -7.18 19.15 -0.28
C GLN A 177 -8.33 18.77 0.64
N PRO A 178 -8.72 17.48 0.72
CA PRO A 178 -9.54 17.03 1.82
C PRO A 178 -8.74 17.27 3.11
N ASP A 179 -9.18 18.27 3.86
CA ASP A 179 -8.62 18.66 5.13
C ASP A 179 -8.99 17.59 6.16
N TYR A 180 -8.06 16.68 6.44
CA TYR A 180 -8.24 15.64 7.46
C TYR A 180 -7.68 16.08 8.83
N THR A 181 -7.29 17.35 8.97
CA THR A 181 -6.87 17.98 10.22
C THR A 181 -7.98 18.88 10.73
N VAL A 182 -8.30 18.84 12.02
CA VAL A 182 -9.29 19.76 12.62
C VAL A 182 -8.79 21.20 12.75
N ASP A 183 -7.49 21.45 12.50
CA ASP A 183 -6.89 22.78 12.61
C ASP A 183 -5.85 23.05 11.51
N ARG A 184 -6.17 24.00 10.63
CA ARG A 184 -5.30 24.45 9.53
C ARG A 184 -4.09 25.25 10.01
N THR A 185 -4.12 25.83 11.20
CA THR A 185 -3.04 26.67 11.73
C THR A 185 -1.82 25.83 12.13
N VAL A 186 -2.04 24.60 12.60
CA VAL A 186 -0.98 23.64 12.95
C VAL A 186 -0.24 23.12 11.72
N ALA A 187 -0.96 22.92 10.60
CA ALA A 187 -0.33 22.45 9.37
C ALA A 187 0.49 23.54 8.64
N ALA A 188 0.10 24.82 8.82
CA ALA A 188 0.78 25.95 8.19
C ALA A 188 2.22 26.17 8.69
N THR A 189 2.56 25.66 9.88
CA THR A 189 3.87 25.85 10.53
C THR A 189 4.72 24.57 10.56
N ALA A 190 4.22 23.46 10.02
CA ALA A 190 4.96 22.21 9.97
C ALA A 190 6.19 22.36 9.05
N VAL A 191 7.38 22.26 9.64
CA VAL A 191 8.64 22.32 8.92
C VAL A 191 8.72 21.13 7.97
N SER A 192 8.55 21.37 6.68
CA SER A 192 8.81 20.37 5.65
C SER A 192 10.32 20.19 5.51
N THR A 193 10.85 19.10 6.04
CA THR A 193 12.28 18.76 5.93
C THR A 193 12.68 18.34 4.50
N SER A 194 11.71 18.21 3.58
CA SER A 194 11.97 17.99 2.15
C SER A 194 10.75 18.34 1.26
N PRO A 195 10.53 19.63 0.91
CA PRO A 195 9.34 20.06 0.17
C PRO A 195 9.12 19.34 -1.17
N GLY A 196 10.20 18.95 -1.86
CA GLY A 196 10.13 18.26 -3.16
C GLY A 196 9.46 16.88 -3.10
N ALA A 197 9.82 16.06 -2.10
CA ALA A 197 9.25 14.72 -1.92
C ALA A 197 7.74 14.75 -1.58
N LEU A 198 7.29 15.82 -0.92
CA LEU A 198 5.88 15.99 -0.51
C LEU A 198 5.00 16.45 -1.67
N ASN A 199 5.55 17.32 -2.52
CA ASN A 199 4.88 17.79 -3.74
C ASN A 199 4.62 16.61 -4.69
N ALA A 200 5.64 15.76 -4.88
CA ALA A 200 5.55 14.60 -5.75
C ALA A 200 4.52 13.57 -5.27
N SER A 201 4.55 13.19 -3.98
CA SER A 201 3.61 12.21 -3.40
C SER A 201 2.15 12.68 -3.48
N THR A 202 1.89 13.97 -3.21
CA THR A 202 0.54 14.55 -3.29
C THR A 202 0.02 14.56 -4.73
N ALA A 203 0.84 14.97 -5.70
CA ALA A 203 0.46 14.99 -7.10
C ALA A 203 0.15 13.57 -7.62
N LEU A 204 1.00 12.59 -7.29
CA LEU A 204 0.79 11.18 -7.65
C LEU A 204 -0.50 10.64 -7.05
N TYR A 205 -0.74 10.86 -5.76
CA TYR A 205 -1.98 10.43 -5.11
C TYR A 205 -3.23 10.99 -5.81
N ARG A 206 -3.25 12.30 -6.10
CA ARG A 206 -4.40 12.95 -6.76
C ARG A 206 -4.63 12.43 -8.17
N ALA A 207 -3.56 12.21 -8.93
CA ALA A 207 -3.63 11.62 -10.26
C ALA A 207 -4.21 10.19 -10.21
N LEU A 208 -3.71 9.35 -9.28
CA LEU A 208 -4.19 7.99 -9.08
C LEU A 208 -5.65 7.95 -8.62
N LEU A 209 -6.05 8.83 -7.70
CA LEU A 209 -7.44 8.91 -7.23
C LEU A 209 -8.38 9.29 -8.38
N SER A 210 -8.01 10.28 -9.19
CA SER A 210 -8.81 10.70 -10.36
C SER A 210 -8.89 9.60 -11.42
N ASN A 211 -7.79 8.88 -11.68
CA ASN A 211 -7.80 7.79 -12.65
C ASN A 211 -8.55 6.55 -12.12
N LEU A 212 -8.50 6.26 -10.81
CA LEU A 212 -9.29 5.20 -10.20
C LEU A 212 -10.79 5.50 -10.30
N ASP A 213 -11.22 6.74 -10.02
CA ASP A 213 -12.61 7.17 -10.20
C ASP A 213 -13.07 6.95 -11.64
N ALA A 214 -12.29 7.41 -12.62
CA ALA A 214 -12.59 7.24 -14.04
C ALA A 214 -12.59 5.75 -14.46
N TRP A 215 -11.64 4.96 -13.96
CA TRP A 215 -11.58 3.52 -14.22
C TRP A 215 -12.82 2.82 -13.68
N VAL A 216 -13.20 3.11 -12.44
CA VAL A 216 -14.39 2.55 -11.80
C VAL A 216 -15.65 2.90 -12.60
N LYS A 217 -15.80 4.15 -13.02
CA LYS A 217 -16.92 4.63 -13.85
C LYS A 217 -16.89 4.14 -15.29
N GLY A 218 -15.79 3.53 -15.73
CA GLY A 218 -15.61 3.08 -17.11
C GLY A 218 -15.39 4.21 -18.11
N THR A 219 -15.04 5.41 -17.64
CA THR A 219 -14.79 6.58 -18.51
C THR A 219 -13.34 6.71 -18.94
N ALA A 220 -12.43 5.94 -18.34
CA ALA A 220 -11.03 5.84 -18.74
C ALA A 220 -10.45 4.44 -18.45
N THR A 221 -9.38 4.09 -19.15
CA THR A 221 -8.55 2.93 -18.82
C THR A 221 -7.69 3.20 -17.59
N PRO A 222 -7.38 2.18 -16.77
CA PRO A 222 -6.45 2.35 -15.67
C PRO A 222 -5.05 2.65 -16.19
N LEU A 223 -4.30 3.46 -15.45
CA LEU A 223 -2.86 3.56 -15.65
C LEU A 223 -2.22 2.16 -15.49
N PRO A 224 -1.22 1.82 -16.33
CA PRO A 224 -0.50 0.57 -16.16
C PRO A 224 0.24 0.58 -14.82
N SER A 225 0.40 -0.60 -14.21
CA SER A 225 1.20 -0.75 -13.00
C SER A 225 2.63 -0.27 -13.27
N ASN A 226 3.19 0.47 -12.33
CA ASN A 226 4.61 0.82 -12.31
C ASN A 226 5.17 0.37 -10.97
N TRP A 227 5.73 -0.84 -10.93
CA TRP A 227 6.15 -1.52 -9.71
C TRP A 227 7.42 -2.30 -9.99
N PRO A 228 8.42 -2.31 -9.09
CA PRO A 228 9.60 -3.15 -9.22
C PRO A 228 9.24 -4.61 -9.48
N LYS A 229 9.98 -5.28 -10.36
CA LYS A 229 9.80 -6.70 -10.67
C LYS A 229 11.13 -7.44 -10.68
N VAL A 230 11.06 -8.72 -10.36
CA VAL A 230 12.20 -9.61 -10.39
C VAL A 230 12.63 -9.90 -11.83
N ALA A 231 11.69 -10.23 -12.70
CA ALA A 231 11.95 -10.57 -14.10
C ALA A 231 12.61 -9.41 -14.89
N ASP A 232 12.31 -8.17 -14.51
CA ASP A 232 12.85 -6.97 -15.15
C ASP A 232 14.16 -6.49 -14.47
N GLY A 233 14.65 -7.18 -13.44
CA GLY A 233 15.86 -6.81 -12.70
C GLY A 233 15.74 -5.52 -11.88
N THR A 234 14.51 -5.03 -11.66
CA THR A 234 14.24 -3.77 -10.92
C THR A 234 13.90 -4.00 -9.45
N MET A 235 13.70 -5.24 -9.04
CA MET A 235 13.54 -5.66 -7.65
C MET A 235 14.72 -6.54 -7.21
N ALA A 236 15.31 -6.23 -6.07
CA ALA A 236 16.32 -7.09 -5.45
C ALA A 236 15.67 -8.39 -4.92
N VAL A 237 16.32 -9.52 -5.17
CA VAL A 237 15.90 -10.84 -4.69
C VAL A 237 16.83 -11.28 -3.56
N PRO A 238 16.32 -11.92 -2.49
CA PRO A 238 17.16 -12.52 -1.47
C PRO A 238 18.19 -13.47 -2.09
N THR A 239 19.45 -13.32 -1.68
CA THR A 239 20.58 -14.07 -2.23
C THR A 239 21.52 -14.45 -1.10
N SER A 240 22.07 -15.66 -1.18
CA SER A 240 23.13 -16.13 -0.28
C SER A 240 24.52 -15.67 -0.72
N ASP A 241 24.65 -15.08 -1.91
CA ASP A 241 25.89 -14.48 -2.38
C ASP A 241 25.81 -12.95 -2.24
N PRO A 242 26.42 -12.34 -1.21
CA PRO A 242 26.31 -10.90 -1.00
C PRO A 242 26.97 -10.09 -2.12
N LYS A 243 27.81 -10.68 -2.98
CA LYS A 243 28.35 -10.01 -4.18
C LYS A 243 27.29 -9.74 -5.24
N SER A 244 26.18 -10.49 -5.22
CA SER A 244 25.04 -10.28 -6.10
C SER A 244 24.09 -9.16 -5.61
N LEU A 245 24.30 -8.64 -4.40
CA LEU A 245 23.68 -7.39 -3.93
C LEU A 245 24.44 -6.20 -4.53
N SER A 246 24.36 -6.03 -5.85
CA SER A 246 24.89 -4.82 -6.49
C SER A 246 23.99 -3.64 -6.15
N ALA A 247 24.55 -2.57 -5.59
CA ALA A 247 23.90 -1.27 -5.64
C ALA A 247 23.82 -0.78 -7.09
N ILE A 248 22.86 0.09 -7.41
CA ILE A 248 22.88 0.80 -8.69
C ILE A 248 24.24 1.50 -8.82
N ASP A 249 24.90 1.33 -9.96
CA ASP A 249 26.14 2.05 -10.26
C ASP A 249 25.81 3.52 -10.50
N LEU A 250 25.90 4.31 -9.44
CA LEU A 250 25.69 5.76 -9.46
C LEU A 250 27.00 6.52 -9.75
N SER A 251 28.08 5.85 -10.15
CA SER A 251 29.36 6.49 -10.48
C SER A 251 29.21 7.51 -11.61
N VAL A 252 28.32 7.24 -12.56
CA VAL A 252 27.94 8.15 -13.66
C VAL A 252 27.30 9.46 -13.16
N LEU A 253 26.76 9.47 -11.94
CA LEU A 253 26.22 10.66 -11.28
C LEU A 253 27.23 11.30 -10.30
N GLY A 254 28.49 10.84 -10.30
CA GLY A 254 29.51 11.26 -9.33
C GLY A 254 29.28 10.72 -7.91
N LEU A 255 28.30 9.81 -7.74
CA LEU A 255 27.92 9.19 -6.46
C LEU A 255 28.41 7.73 -6.40
N GLY A 256 29.63 7.49 -6.90
CA GLY A 256 30.23 6.17 -6.87
C GLY A 256 30.33 5.63 -5.45
N TRP A 257 29.95 4.37 -5.26
CA TRP A 257 30.18 3.68 -3.99
C TRP A 257 31.70 3.51 -3.81
N LEU A 258 32.30 4.23 -2.85
CA LEU A 258 33.72 4.10 -2.48
C LEU A 258 34.06 2.74 -1.84
N CYS A 259 33.12 1.78 -1.77
CA CYS A 259 33.25 0.59 -0.96
C CYS A 259 33.15 -0.70 -1.78
N GLY A 260 34.32 -1.31 -2.04
CA GLY A 260 34.43 -2.63 -2.68
C GLY A 260 34.39 -3.82 -1.70
N SER A 261 34.12 -3.62 -0.41
CA SER A 261 34.13 -4.69 0.60
C SER A 261 32.74 -5.03 1.14
N LEU A 262 32.52 -6.34 1.36
CA LEU A 262 31.29 -6.95 1.87
C LEU A 262 30.82 -6.31 3.20
N GLU A 263 31.77 -5.99 4.09
CA GLU A 263 31.49 -5.36 5.39
C GLU A 263 30.83 -3.99 5.27
N CYS A 264 31.18 -3.23 4.23
CA CYS A 264 30.69 -1.87 4.04
C CYS A 264 29.26 -1.86 3.49
N ILE A 265 28.94 -2.81 2.60
CA ILE A 265 27.58 -3.08 2.13
C ILE A 265 26.72 -3.52 3.33
N CYS A 266 27.16 -4.52 4.10
CA CYS A 266 26.43 -5.02 5.26
C CYS A 266 26.13 -3.94 6.33
N ARG A 267 27.06 -3.00 6.57
CA ARG A 267 26.86 -1.89 7.51
C ARG A 267 25.81 -0.87 7.03
N GLN A 268 25.63 -0.70 5.73
CA GLN A 268 24.66 0.25 5.18
C GLN A 268 23.27 -0.34 4.95
N VAL A 269 23.17 -1.64 4.59
CA VAL A 269 21.87 -2.32 4.39
C VAL A 269 21.38 -3.11 5.61
N GLY A 270 22.15 -3.14 6.71
CA GLY A 270 21.74 -3.77 7.96
C GLY A 270 21.75 -5.30 7.92
N CYS A 271 22.64 -5.92 7.14
CA CYS A 271 22.82 -7.36 7.13
C CYS A 271 23.48 -7.80 8.46
N ARG A 272 22.76 -8.53 9.32
CA ARG A 272 23.42 -9.32 10.38
C ARG A 272 23.92 -10.61 9.76
N GLN A 273 25.21 -10.89 9.91
CA GLN A 273 25.70 -12.27 9.83
C GLN A 273 24.87 -13.09 10.84
N ILE A 274 24.12 -14.06 10.34
CA ILE A 274 23.70 -15.17 11.16
C ILE A 274 24.90 -16.12 11.13
N ASP A 275 25.75 -16.03 12.13
CA ASP A 275 26.78 -17.04 12.34
C ASP A 275 26.07 -18.36 12.61
N ALA A 276 26.22 -19.30 11.67
CA ALA A 276 25.80 -20.68 11.87
C ALA A 276 26.75 -21.31 12.91
N ALA A 277 26.19 -21.74 14.04
CA ALA A 277 26.82 -22.70 14.93
C ALA A 277 26.72 -24.11 14.34
#